data_AF-A0A7C6FLE3-F1
#
_entry.id   AF-A0A7C6FLE3-F1
#
_cell.length_a   1.000
_cell.length_b   1.000
_cell.length_c   1.000
_cell.angle_alpha   90.00
_cell.angle_beta   90.00
_cell.angle_gamma   90.00
#
_symmetry.space_group_name_H-M   'P 1'
#
loop_
_entity.id
_entity.type
_entity.pdbx_description
1 polymer ?
#
loop_
_entity_poly.entity_id
_entity_poly.type
_entity_poly.pdbx_seq_one_letter_code
_entity_poly.pdbx_strand_id
1 'polypeptide(L)'
;MSICEHIEFQCPSCNSSQTIEIWRSINTQENPELKKELFEGRINVFHCLECDFEGSLPVDLLYHDVENQFCVQFFPFEWILDDKFIQRFRFQDGNVVFVPQKDILSLPAYLRNFQITFNMNEMIRYIIFLEKVLPIGKNW
;
A
#
# COMPACT_ATOMS: atom_id res chain seq x y z
N MET A 1 -9.49 1.50 -9.15
CA MET A 1 -9.88 0.08 -9.12
C MET A 1 -8.96 -0.66 -8.17
N SER A 2 -9.52 -1.57 -7.40
CA SER A 2 -8.72 -2.50 -6.61
C SER A 2 -8.06 -3.52 -7.53
N ILE A 3 -6.83 -3.95 -7.19
CA ILE A 3 -6.06 -4.89 -7.98
C ILE A 3 -5.55 -5.98 -7.05
N CYS A 4 -5.93 -7.23 -7.35
CA CYS A 4 -5.39 -8.43 -6.71
C CYS A 4 -4.72 -9.35 -7.74
N GLU A 5 -3.84 -10.21 -7.25
CA GLU A 5 -3.26 -11.31 -8.01
C GLU A 5 -3.08 -12.53 -7.11
N HIS A 6 -3.00 -13.71 -7.71
CA HIS A 6 -2.71 -14.95 -7.00
C HIS A 6 -1.23 -15.28 -7.19
N ILE A 7 -0.54 -15.56 -6.09
CA ILE A 7 0.87 -15.96 -6.09
C ILE A 7 1.01 -17.32 -5.43
N GLU A 8 2.02 -18.09 -5.83
CA GLU A 8 2.49 -19.23 -5.06
C GLU A 8 3.47 -18.72 -4.00
N PHE A 9 3.19 -19.01 -2.74
CA PHE A 9 4.03 -18.62 -1.60
C PHE A 9 4.47 -19.86 -0.82
N GLN A 10 5.75 -19.90 -0.47
CA GLN A 10 6.33 -20.98 0.32
C GLN A 10 6.41 -20.57 1.79
N CYS A 11 5.80 -21.36 2.68
CA CYS A 11 5.81 -21.10 4.11
C CYS A 11 7.26 -21.13 4.65
N PRO A 12 7.74 -20.07 5.33
CA PRO A 12 9.10 -20.03 5.86
C PRO A 12 9.32 -20.98 7.06
N SER A 13 8.23 -21.47 7.68
CA SER A 13 8.28 -22.35 8.85
C SER A 13 8.36 -23.83 8.47
N CYS A 14 7.52 -24.30 7.54
CA CYS A 14 7.41 -25.71 7.18
C CYS A 14 7.68 -26.03 5.70
N ASN A 15 7.97 -25.03 4.87
CA ASN A 15 8.24 -25.13 3.44
C ASN A 15 7.08 -25.60 2.55
N SER A 16 5.85 -25.70 3.06
CA SER A 16 4.69 -26.00 2.22
C SER A 16 4.40 -24.83 1.25
N SER A 17 4.08 -25.16 0.00
CA SER A 17 3.60 -24.20 -0.99
C SER A 17 2.09 -24.04 -0.89
N GLN A 18 1.61 -22.80 -0.96
CA GLN A 18 0.20 -22.46 -1.02
C GLN A 18 -0.03 -21.33 -2.02
N THR A 19 -1.10 -21.42 -2.81
CA THR A 19 -1.56 -20.30 -3.62
C THR A 19 -2.35 -19.34 -2.73
N ILE A 20 -1.98 -18.06 -2.73
CA ILE A 20 -2.62 -17.02 -1.93
C ILE A 20 -2.97 -15.81 -2.79
N GLU A 21 -4.07 -15.14 -2.44
CA GLU A 21 -4.45 -13.87 -3.02
C GLU A 21 -3.72 -12.73 -2.30
N ILE A 22 -3.10 -11.83 -3.08
CA ILE A 22 -2.48 -10.60 -2.58
C ILE A 22 -3.11 -9.38 -3.25
N TRP A 23 -3.16 -8.27 -2.52
CA TRP A 23 -3.64 -6.98 -2.97
C TRP A 23 -2.48 -6.04 -3.27
N ARG A 24 -2.50 -5.43 -4.46
CA ARG A 24 -1.56 -4.38 -4.88
C ARG A 24 -2.18 -2.99 -4.81
N SER A 25 -3.50 -2.91 -4.95
CA SER A 25 -4.26 -1.67 -4.89
C SER A 25 -5.61 -1.90 -4.23
N ILE A 26 -6.02 -0.99 -3.36
CA ILE A 26 -7.35 -0.94 -2.74
C ILE A 26 -8.02 0.38 -3.13
N ASN A 27 -9.14 0.28 -3.84
CA ASN A 27 -10.10 1.36 -4.04
C ASN A 27 -11.23 1.22 -3.02
N THR A 28 -11.28 2.13 -2.05
CA THR A 28 -12.26 2.04 -0.95
C THR A 28 -13.70 2.35 -1.35
N GLN A 29 -13.91 3.03 -2.48
CA GLN A 29 -15.26 3.25 -3.01
C GLN A 29 -15.84 1.97 -3.61
N GLU A 30 -15.02 1.22 -4.34
CA GLU A 30 -15.44 -0.03 -4.99
C GLU A 30 -15.51 -1.18 -3.99
N ASN A 31 -14.63 -1.18 -2.98
CA ASN A 31 -14.46 -2.29 -2.05
C ASN A 31 -14.31 -1.80 -0.60
N PRO A 32 -15.40 -1.33 0.04
CA PRO A 32 -15.36 -0.85 1.42
C PRO A 32 -14.92 -1.94 2.42
N GLU A 33 -15.20 -3.21 2.13
CA GLU A 33 -14.73 -4.32 2.97
C GLU A 33 -13.20 -4.41 3.00
N LEU A 34 -12.49 -4.15 1.90
CA LEU A 34 -11.03 -4.18 1.88
C LEU A 34 -10.40 -3.08 2.76
N LYS A 35 -11.08 -1.95 2.92
CA LYS A 35 -10.67 -0.91 3.88
C LYS A 35 -10.73 -1.44 5.31
N LYS A 36 -11.80 -2.16 5.65
CA LYS A 36 -11.97 -2.77 6.97
C LYS A 36 -10.90 -3.84 7.21
N GLU A 37 -10.68 -4.73 6.24
CA GLU A 37 -9.62 -5.75 6.31
C GLU A 37 -8.23 -5.11 6.48
N LEU A 38 -7.96 -4.00 5.79
CA LEU A 38 -6.71 -3.25 5.93
C LEU A 38 -6.55 -2.73 7.37
N PHE A 39 -7.58 -2.09 7.90
CA PHE A 39 -7.54 -1.49 9.24
C PHE A 39 -7.47 -2.53 10.35
N GLU A 40 -7.99 -3.73 10.10
CA GLU A 40 -7.90 -4.87 11.00
C GLU A 40 -6.59 -5.66 10.80
N GLY A 41 -5.70 -5.21 9.90
CA GLY A 41 -4.37 -5.78 9.68
C GLY A 41 -4.37 -7.11 8.92
N ARG A 42 -5.44 -7.43 8.18
CA ARG A 42 -5.62 -8.71 7.48
C ARG A 42 -5.29 -8.68 5.99
N ILE A 43 -5.00 -7.50 5.43
CA ILE A 43 -4.53 -7.39 4.05
C ILE A 43 -3.09 -7.90 3.92
N ASN A 44 -2.85 -8.73 2.90
CA ASN A 44 -1.55 -9.31 2.59
C ASN A 44 -0.95 -10.04 3.80
N VAL A 45 -1.77 -10.79 4.55
CA VAL A 45 -1.34 -11.69 5.61
C VAL A 45 -1.35 -13.12 5.10
N PHE A 46 -0.26 -13.84 5.33
CA PHE A 46 -0.17 -15.26 5.05
C PHE A 46 -0.52 -16.06 6.30
N HIS A 47 -1.37 -17.08 6.12
CA HIS A 47 -1.64 -18.10 7.13
C HIS A 47 -1.37 -19.49 6.53
N CYS A 48 -0.44 -20.22 7.14
CA CYS A 48 -0.05 -21.54 6.68
C CYS A 48 -1.06 -22.60 7.12
N LEU A 49 -1.63 -23.34 6.17
CA LEU A 49 -2.62 -24.39 6.43
C LEU A 49 -2.01 -25.67 7.03
N GLU A 50 -0.68 -25.79 7.03
CA GLU A 50 0.05 -26.99 7.47
C GLU A 50 0.69 -26.85 8.86
N CYS A 51 1.03 -25.63 9.30
CA CYS A 51 1.77 -25.42 10.55
C CYS A 51 1.33 -24.19 11.36
N ASP A 52 0.22 -23.55 10.97
CA ASP A 52 -0.35 -22.36 11.62
C ASP A 52 0.58 -21.14 11.68
N PHE A 53 1.71 -21.14 10.95
CA PHE A 53 2.54 -19.95 10.81
C PHE A 53 1.72 -18.80 10.20
N GLU A 54 1.79 -17.63 10.83
CA GLU A 54 1.11 -16.42 10.38
C GLU A 54 2.10 -15.26 10.29
N GLY A 55 2.01 -14.47 9.22
CA GLY A 55 2.85 -13.29 9.05
C GLY A 55 2.42 -12.39 7.91
N SER A 56 2.72 -11.09 8.02
CA SER A 56 2.50 -10.14 6.93
C SER A 56 3.46 -10.41 5.77
N LEU A 57 2.95 -10.29 4.55
CA LEU A 57 3.72 -10.43 3.32
C LEU A 57 4.34 -9.07 2.94
N PRO A 58 5.61 -9.04 2.50
CA PRO A 58 6.28 -7.83 2.03
C PRO A 58 5.81 -7.47 0.61
N VAL A 59 4.52 -7.15 0.47
CA VAL A 59 3.86 -6.78 -0.79
C VAL A 59 3.49 -5.30 -0.73
N ASP A 60 3.95 -4.51 -1.71
CA ASP A 60 3.58 -3.10 -1.83
C ASP A 60 2.08 -2.93 -2.04
N LEU A 61 1.52 -1.85 -1.50
CA LEU A 61 0.09 -1.62 -1.48
C LEU A 61 -0.23 -0.15 -1.70
N LEU A 62 -1.01 0.13 -2.75
CA LEU A 62 -1.61 1.43 -2.98
C LEU A 62 -3.00 1.48 -2.35
N TYR A 63 -3.20 2.32 -1.33
CA TYR A 63 -4.54 2.71 -0.91
C TYR A 63 -4.91 4.00 -1.62
N HIS A 64 -6.06 4.03 -2.28
CA HIS A 64 -6.53 5.28 -2.88
C HIS A 64 -8.03 5.50 -2.65
N ASP A 65 -8.35 6.73 -2.26
CA ASP A 65 -9.71 7.23 -2.06
C ASP A 65 -10.01 8.25 -3.16
N VAL A 66 -10.88 7.85 -4.09
CA VAL A 66 -11.25 8.68 -5.23
C VAL A 66 -12.17 9.82 -4.81
N GLU A 67 -12.97 9.68 -3.76
CA GLU A 67 -13.90 10.73 -3.31
C GLU A 67 -13.13 11.90 -2.72
N ASN A 68 -12.22 11.57 -1.81
CA ASN A 68 -11.44 12.52 -1.05
C ASN A 68 -10.13 12.91 -1.75
N GLN A 69 -9.89 12.35 -2.95
CA GLN A 69 -8.76 12.67 -3.82
C GLN A 69 -7.42 12.57 -3.07
N PHE A 70 -7.19 11.44 -2.40
CA PHE A 70 -5.89 11.15 -1.78
C PHE A 70 -5.49 9.70 -1.99
N CYS A 71 -4.20 9.42 -1.86
CA CYS A 71 -3.68 8.07 -1.83
C CYS A 71 -2.43 7.95 -0.96
N VAL A 72 -2.19 6.74 -0.48
CA VAL A 72 -1.07 6.37 0.37
C VAL A 72 -0.45 5.10 -0.20
N GLN A 73 0.84 5.13 -0.46
CA GLN A 73 1.61 4.02 -0.99
C GLN A 73 2.46 3.43 0.13
N PHE A 74 2.26 2.14 0.41
CA PHE A 74 3.17 1.34 1.20
C PHE A 74 4.19 0.67 0.30
N PHE A 75 5.46 0.71 0.70
CA PHE A 75 6.52 -0.16 0.15
C PHE A 75 7.16 -0.97 1.29
N PRO A 76 7.49 -2.26 1.06
CA PRO A 76 8.32 -3.01 1.99
C PRO A 76 9.65 -2.28 2.24
N PHE A 77 10.05 -2.16 3.50
CA PHE A 77 11.24 -1.38 3.86
C PHE A 77 12.51 -1.95 3.23
N GLU A 78 12.57 -3.26 3.03
CA GLU A 78 13.71 -3.97 2.43
C GLU A 78 14.03 -3.48 1.01
N TRP A 79 13.04 -2.90 0.30
CA TRP A 79 13.23 -2.37 -1.05
C TRP A 79 14.21 -1.19 -1.09
N ILE A 80 14.51 -0.54 0.04
CA ILE A 80 15.52 0.52 0.07
C ILE A 80 16.93 0.02 -0.30
N LEU A 81 17.16 -1.29 -0.22
CA LEU A 81 18.42 -1.91 -0.58
C LEU A 81 18.55 -2.12 -2.10
N ASP A 82 17.47 -1.95 -2.86
CA ASP A 82 17.47 -2.02 -4.32
C ASP A 82 17.76 -0.64 -4.93
N ASP A 83 18.90 -0.52 -5.59
CA ASP A 83 19.30 0.69 -6.31
C ASP A 83 18.27 1.14 -7.35
N LYS A 84 17.58 0.19 -8.02
CA LYS A 84 16.54 0.54 -9.01
C LYS A 84 15.33 1.17 -8.35
N PHE A 85 14.97 0.71 -7.15
CA PHE A 85 13.90 1.31 -6.37
C PHE A 85 14.30 2.71 -5.91
N ILE A 86 15.48 2.87 -5.31
CA ILE A 86 15.98 4.17 -4.82
C ILE A 86 16.10 5.21 -5.94
N GLN A 87 16.51 4.78 -7.15
CA GLN A 87 16.58 5.66 -8.33
C GLN A 87 15.23 6.26 -8.76
N ARG A 88 14.10 5.81 -8.20
CA ARG A 88 12.78 6.41 -8.41
C ARG A 88 12.54 7.67 -7.56
N PHE A 89 13.45 7.99 -6.64
CA PHE A 89 13.31 9.13 -5.73
C PHE A 89 14.40 10.18 -5.96
N ARG A 90 14.07 11.44 -5.69
CA ARG A 90 15.01 12.57 -5.66
C ARG A 90 14.79 13.37 -4.40
N PHE A 91 15.84 14.07 -3.95
CA PHE A 91 15.72 15.06 -2.90
C PHE A 91 15.69 16.45 -3.54
N GLN A 92 14.62 17.19 -3.28
CA GLN A 92 14.39 18.52 -3.84
C GLN A 92 13.75 19.42 -2.78
N ASP A 93 14.30 20.61 -2.58
CA ASP A 93 13.75 21.64 -1.67
C ASP A 93 13.46 21.13 -0.25
N GLY A 94 14.34 20.28 0.28
CA GLY A 94 14.18 19.70 1.63
C GLY A 94 13.24 18.48 1.70
N ASN A 95 12.70 18.04 0.57
CA ASN A 95 11.68 16.99 0.50
C ASN A 95 12.11 15.83 -0.41
N VAL A 96 11.62 14.64 -0.10
CA VAL A 96 11.73 13.48 -1.01
C VAL A 96 10.60 13.57 -2.03
N VAL A 97 10.97 13.59 -3.31
CA VAL A 97 10.04 13.62 -4.43
C VAL A 97 10.15 12.29 -5.19
N PHE A 98 9.02 11.62 -5.37
CA PHE A 98 8.92 10.50 -6.29
C PHE A 98 9.00 11.01 -7.72
N VAL A 99 9.90 10.45 -8.53
CA VAL A 99 10.03 10.78 -9.94
C VAL A 99 9.11 9.85 -10.73
N PRO A 100 7.98 10.34 -11.24
CA PRO A 100 7.07 9.52 -12.03
C PRO A 100 7.76 9.10 -13.33
N GLN A 101 7.63 7.83 -13.70
CA GLN A 101 7.89 7.42 -15.08
C GLN A 101 6.86 8.08 -16.00
N LYS A 102 7.16 8.21 -17.31
CA LYS A 102 6.33 8.95 -18.29
C LYS A 102 4.83 8.59 -18.22
N ASP A 103 4.51 7.36 -17.87
CA ASP A 103 3.14 6.85 -17.82
C ASP A 103 2.32 7.43 -16.64
N ILE A 104 2.97 7.83 -15.54
CA ILE A 104 2.31 8.35 -14.34
C ILE A 104 1.82 9.80 -14.53
N LEU A 105 2.39 10.56 -15.48
CA LEU A 105 1.92 11.91 -15.80
C LEU A 105 0.46 11.92 -16.33
N SER A 106 0.02 10.79 -16.89
CA SER A 106 -1.35 10.61 -17.38
C SER A 106 -2.37 10.34 -16.26
N LEU A 107 -1.90 9.97 -15.06
CA LEU A 107 -2.79 9.68 -13.93
C LEU A 107 -3.38 10.97 -13.34
N PRO A 108 -4.59 10.91 -12.76
CA PRO A 108 -5.16 11.98 -11.96
C PRO A 108 -4.19 12.57 -10.92
N ALA A 109 -4.30 13.87 -10.64
CA ALA A 109 -3.36 14.58 -9.76
C ALA A 109 -3.19 13.93 -8.39
N TYR A 110 -4.28 13.44 -7.80
CA TYR A 110 -4.23 12.78 -6.49
C TYR A 110 -3.44 11.47 -6.48
N LEU A 111 -3.34 10.77 -7.62
CA LEU A 111 -2.50 9.58 -7.77
C LEU A 111 -1.03 9.88 -8.07
N ARG A 112 -0.70 11.15 -8.36
CA ARG A 112 0.69 11.58 -8.59
C ARG A 112 1.39 12.03 -7.30
N ASN A 113 0.62 12.48 -6.31
CA ASN A 113 1.11 13.01 -5.04
C ASN A 113 0.76 12.06 -3.88
N PHE A 114 1.18 10.79 -3.98
CA PHE A 114 0.95 9.83 -2.92
C PHE A 114 1.88 10.07 -1.73
N GLN A 115 1.34 9.89 -0.51
CA GLN A 115 2.18 9.77 0.68
C GLN A 115 2.84 8.39 0.69
N ILE A 116 4.14 8.33 0.94
CA ILE A 116 4.87 7.07 1.07
C ILE A 116 4.98 6.69 2.53
N THR A 117 4.81 5.40 2.81
CA THR A 117 5.07 4.77 4.10
C THR A 117 5.87 3.49 3.90
N PHE A 118 6.69 3.15 4.88
CA PHE A 118 7.48 1.90 4.87
C PHE A 118 7.00 0.91 5.93
N ASN A 119 5.85 1.19 6.55
CA ASN A 119 5.23 0.34 7.53
C ASN A 119 3.70 0.35 7.36
N MET A 120 3.08 -0.83 7.36
CA MET A 120 1.63 -0.94 7.17
C MET A 120 0.82 -0.25 8.29
N ASN A 121 1.29 -0.31 9.54
CA ASN A 121 0.62 0.39 10.64
C ASN A 121 0.76 1.91 10.53
N GLU A 122 1.85 2.41 9.97
CA GLU A 122 2.00 3.83 9.65
C GLU A 122 1.02 4.26 8.56
N MET A 123 0.90 3.47 7.49
CA MET A 123 -0.09 3.67 6.44
C MET A 123 -1.51 3.78 7.02
N ILE A 124 -1.93 2.81 7.84
CA ILE A 124 -3.24 2.80 8.48
C ILE A 124 -3.45 4.06 9.34
N ARG A 125 -2.49 4.39 10.20
CA ARG A 125 -2.57 5.58 11.07
C ARG A 125 -2.65 6.86 10.26
N TYR A 126 -1.90 6.97 9.17
CA TYR A 126 -1.92 8.14 8.31
C TYR A 126 -3.24 8.28 7.56
N ILE A 127 -3.82 7.18 7.05
CA ILE A 127 -5.15 7.20 6.44
C ILE A 127 -6.21 7.67 7.46
N ILE A 128 -6.19 7.13 8.68
CA ILE A 128 -7.10 7.57 9.75
C ILE A 128 -6.92 9.06 10.05
N PHE A 129 -5.68 9.55 10.09
CA PHE A 129 -5.37 10.96 10.26
C PHE A 129 -5.97 11.81 9.13
N LEU A 130 -5.77 11.44 7.86
CA LEU A 130 -6.35 12.12 6.72
C LEU A 130 -7.88 12.19 6.82
N GLU A 131 -8.54 11.08 7.16
CA GLU A 131 -10.01 11.03 7.33
C GLU A 131 -10.52 11.96 8.43
N LYS A 132 -9.72 12.24 9.45
CA LYS A 132 -10.06 13.23 10.50
C LYS A 132 -9.82 14.67 10.07
N VAL A 133 -8.85 14.93 9.20
CA VAL A 133 -8.49 16.28 8.74
C VAL A 133 -9.34 16.74 7.56
N LEU A 134 -9.74 15.83 6.66
CA LEU A 134 -10.51 16.14 5.46
C LEU A 134 -11.79 16.96 5.72
N PRO A 135 -12.62 16.69 6.76
CA PRO A 135 -13.79 17.50 7.05
C PRO A 135 -13.45 18.94 7.49
N ILE A 136 -12.27 19.17 8.06
CA ILE A 136 -11.83 20.48 8.55
C ILE A 136 -11.41 21.36 7.36
N GLY A 137 -10.66 20.79 6.41
CA GLY A 137 -10.15 21.50 5.24
C GLY A 137 -11.22 21.94 4.24
N LYS A 138 -12.41 21.32 4.23
CA LYS A 138 -13.54 21.75 3.37
C LYS A 138 -14.20 23.06 3.85
N ASN A 139 -13.84 23.55 5.05
CA ASN A 139 -14.43 24.74 5.67
C ASN A 139 -13.47 25.94 5.74
N TRP A 140 -12.34 25.88 5.04
CA TRP A 140 -11.34 26.95 4.89
C TRP A 140 -11.21 27.31 3.41
#